data_AF-A0A382ETK0-F1
#
_entry.id   AF-A0A382ETK0-F1
#
_cell.length_a   1.000
_cell.length_b   1.000
_cell.length_c   1.000
_cell.angle_alpha   90.00
_cell.angle_beta   90.00
_cell.angle_gamma   90.00
#
_symmetry.space_group_name_H-M   'P 1'
#
loop_
_entity.id
_entity.type
_entity.pdbx_description
1 polymer ?
#
loop_
_entity_poly.entity_id
_entity_poly.type
_entity_poly.pdbx_seq_one_letter_code
_entity_poly.pdbx_strand_id
1 'polypeptide(L)' 'MKSKNIPADIKSKSIKEAQNEIKDIISNLENTEINLEESLDKYNRMMQLNYHIQEQFREKLKKIQNANFSDNKHSSIKD' A
#
# COMPACT_ATOMS: atom_id res chain seq x y z
N MET A 1 14.43 2.96 -0.58
CA MET A 1 14.61 1.49 -0.51
C MET A 1 14.30 0.92 -1.88
N LYS A 2 15.13 -0.01 -2.38
CA LYS A 2 15.02 -0.59 -3.73
C LYS A 2 13.56 -1.01 -3.98
N SER A 3 13.03 -0.69 -5.15
CA SER A 3 11.72 -1.14 -5.62
C SER A 3 11.64 -2.66 -5.46
N LYS A 4 11.04 -3.12 -4.35
CA LYS A 4 10.72 -4.54 -4.19
C LYS A 4 9.75 -4.85 -5.32
N ASN A 5 10.06 -5.85 -6.14
CA ASN A 5 9.16 -6.31 -7.20
C ASN A 5 7.86 -6.77 -6.55
N ILE A 6 6.89 -5.86 -6.42
CA ILE A 6 5.56 -6.20 -5.91
C ILE A 6 4.91 -7.10 -6.96
N PRO A 7 4.41 -8.28 -6.57
CA PRO A 7 3.63 -9.15 -7.43
C PRO A 7 2.45 -8.43 -8.12
N ALA A 8 2.11 -8.88 -9.33
CA ALA A 8 1.05 -8.25 -10.13
C ALA A 8 -0.32 -8.32 -9.45
N ASP A 9 -0.61 -9.41 -8.74
CA ASP A 9 -1.85 -9.60 -7.98
C ASP A 9 -1.99 -8.65 -6.78
N ILE A 10 -0.88 -8.17 -6.23
CA ILE A 10 -0.89 -7.16 -5.17
C ILE A 10 -1.07 -5.77 -5.78
N LYS A 11 -0.40 -5.48 -6.90
CA LYS A 11 -0.52 -4.19 -7.60
C LYS A 11 -1.96 -3.87 -8.04
N SER A 12 -2.74 -4.89 -8.39
CA SER A 12 -4.15 -4.73 -8.78
C SER A 12 -5.10 -4.48 -7.61
N LYS A 13 -4.66 -4.65 -6.35
CA LYS A 13 -5.52 -4.47 -5.18
C LYS A 13 -5.73 -2.99 -4.84
N SER A 14 -6.95 -2.67 -4.44
CA SER A 14 -7.24 -1.44 -3.71
C SER A 14 -6.64 -1.47 -2.30
N ILE A 15 -6.56 -0.29 -1.66
CA ILE A 15 -6.10 -0.17 -0.26
C ILE A 15 -6.97 -1.05 0.66
N LYS A 16 -8.29 -1.07 0.44
CA LYS A 16 -9.22 -1.83 1.28
C LYS A 16 -9.03 -3.34 1.13
N GLU A 17 -8.85 -3.82 -0.09
CA GLU A 17 -8.58 -5.25 -0.34
C GLU A 17 -7.25 -5.68 0.28
N ALA A 18 -6.20 -4.87 0.12
CA ALA A 18 -4.90 -5.15 0.72
C ALA A 18 -4.98 -5.15 2.26
N GLN A 19 -5.74 -4.25 2.86
CA GLN A 19 -5.96 -4.22 4.32
C GLN A 19 -6.74 -5.45 4.82
N ASN A 20 -7.75 -5.89 4.08
CA ASN A 20 -8.50 -7.10 4.45
C ASN A 20 -7.58 -8.33 4.42
N GLU A 21 -6.78 -8.47 3.36
CA GLU A 21 -5.83 -9.58 3.26
C GLU A 21 -4.77 -9.55 4.38
N ILE A 22 -4.28 -8.36 4.76
CA ILE A 22 -3.39 -8.22 5.91
C ILE A 22 -4.05 -8.70 7.21
N LYS A 23 -5.33 -8.37 7.43
CA LYS A 23 -6.06 -8.85 8.63
C LYS A 23 -6.13 -10.37 8.65
N ASP A 24 -6.47 -10.98 7.52
CA ASP A 24 -6.53 -12.44 7.41
C ASP A 24 -5.14 -13.05 7.67
N ILE A 25 -4.07 -12.45 7.14
CA ILE A 25 -2.70 -12.90 7.40
C ILE A 25 -2.33 -12.78 8.88
N ILE A 26 -2.68 -11.68 9.56
CA ILE A 26 -2.41 -11.52 11.01
C ILE A 26 -3.13 -12.60 11.80
N SER A 27 -4.42 -12.82 11.55
CA SER A 27 -5.18 -13.88 12.22
C SER A 27 -4.60 -15.27 11.97
N ASN A 28 -4.02 -15.51 10.79
CA ASN A 28 -3.25 -16.71 10.53
C ASN A 28 -1.96 -16.74 11.36
N LEU A 29 -1.12 -15.72 11.31
CA LEU A 29 0.19 -15.71 12.00
C LEU A 29 0.07 -15.78 13.54
N GLU A 30 -1.05 -15.34 14.10
CA GLU A 30 -1.35 -15.45 15.53
C GLU A 30 -1.85 -16.86 15.93
N ASN A 31 -2.20 -17.71 14.97
CA ASN A 31 -2.61 -19.09 15.24
C ASN A 31 -1.37 -19.98 15.50
N THR A 32 -1.39 -20.70 16.62
CA THR A 32 -0.31 -21.59 17.10
C THR A 32 -0.10 -22.84 16.25
N GLU A 33 -1.00 -23.16 15.32
CA GLU A 33 -0.95 -24.38 14.50
C GLU A 33 -0.17 -24.24 13.19
N ILE A 34 0.30 -23.03 12.84
CA ILE A 34 1.00 -22.79 11.56
C ILE A 34 2.49 -23.11 11.68
N ASN A 35 3.03 -23.80 10.67
CA ASN A 35 4.45 -24.12 10.59
C ASN A 35 5.29 -22.88 10.20
N LEU A 36 6.61 -22.97 10.45
CA LEU A 36 7.54 -21.86 10.24
C LEU A 36 7.62 -21.40 8.78
N GLU A 37 7.55 -22.33 7.83
CA GLU A 37 7.68 -22.05 6.40
C GLU A 37 6.46 -21.26 5.89
N GLU A 38 5.25 -21.71 6.22
CA GLU A 38 4.02 -20.98 5.92
C GLU A 38 3.97 -19.62 6.62
N SER A 39 4.50 -19.52 7.85
CA SER A 39 4.59 -18.24 8.56
C SER A 39 5.48 -17.24 7.81
N LEU A 40 6.60 -17.71 7.26
CA LEU A 40 7.54 -16.88 6.52
C LEU A 40 6.90 -16.34 5.23
N ASP A 41 6.19 -17.18 4.48
CA ASP A 41 5.51 -16.79 3.26
C ASP A 41 4.39 -15.79 3.52
N LYS A 42 3.56 -16.05 4.54
CA LYS A 42 2.49 -15.14 4.98
C LYS A 42 3.07 -13.79 5.41
N TYR A 43 4.15 -13.79 6.18
CA TYR A 43 4.84 -12.56 6.61
C TYR A 43 5.40 -11.77 5.41
N ASN A 44 6.08 -12.45 4.49
CA ASN A 44 6.64 -11.82 3.29
C ASN A 44 5.53 -11.17 2.44
N ARG A 45 4.39 -11.86 2.30
CA ARG A 45 3.22 -11.35 1.61
C ARG A 45 2.62 -10.12 2.31
N MET A 46 2.49 -10.15 3.63
CA MET A 46 2.07 -8.99 4.43
C MET A 46 3.00 -7.78 4.19
N MET A 47 4.31 -8.00 4.13
CA MET A 47 5.27 -6.93 3.85
C MET A 47 5.10 -6.32 2.46
N GLN A 48 4.78 -7.12 1.45
CA GLN A 48 4.49 -6.64 0.10
C GLN A 48 3.18 -5.83 0.05
N LEU A 49 2.14 -6.29 0.75
CA LEU A 49 0.86 -5.58 0.87
C LEU A 49 1.03 -4.22 1.58
N ASN A 50 1.80 -4.18 2.67
CA ASN A 50 2.11 -2.94 3.38
C ASN A 50 2.85 -1.94 2.50
N TYR A 51 3.83 -2.40 1.72
CA TYR A 51 4.56 -1.53 0.80
C TYR A 51 3.64 -0.98 -0.31
N HIS A 52 2.75 -1.82 -0.86
CA HIS A 52 1.75 -1.37 -1.83
C HIS A 52 0.82 -0.29 -1.28
N ILE A 53 0.32 -0.47 -0.05
CA ILE A 53 -0.52 0.52 0.63
C ILE A 53 0.22 1.86 0.80
N GLN A 54 1.49 1.81 1.24
CA GLN A 54 2.31 3.02 1.38
C GLN A 54 2.48 3.77 0.05
N GLU A 55 2.78 3.06 -1.04
CA GLU A 55 2.91 3.68 -2.36
C GLU A 55 1.58 4.28 -2.83
N GLN A 56 0.45 3.60 -2.61
CA GLN A 56 -0.88 4.13 -2.95
C GLN A 56 -1.18 5.44 -2.19
N PHE A 57 -0.85 5.53 -0.90
CA PHE A 57 -1.00 6.77 -0.13
C PHE A 57 -0.06 7.87 -0.62
N ARG A 58 1.19 7.53 -0.95
CA ARG A 58 2.15 8.47 -1.50
C ARG A 58 1.67 9.07 -2.82
N GLU A 59 1.12 8.25 -3.72
CA GLU A 59 0.54 8.71 -4.99
C GLU A 59 -0.70 9.60 -4.78
N LYS A 60 -1.57 9.24 -3.83
CA LYS A 60 -2.70 10.10 -3.44
C LYS A 60 -2.23 11.45 -2.90
N LEU A 61 -1.22 11.46 -2.03
CA LEU A 61 -0.65 12.68 -1.48
C LEU A 61 -0.08 13.58 -2.58
N LYS A 62 0.69 13.02 -3.53
CA LYS A 62 1.22 13.78 -4.68
C LYS A 62 0.10 14.41 -5.50
N LYS A 63 -0.99 13.68 -5.76
CA LYS A 63 -2.16 14.20 -6.49
C LYS A 63 -2.81 15.37 -5.76
N ILE A 64 -3.01 15.25 -4.43
CA ILE A 64 -3.56 16.33 -3.60
C ILE A 64 -2.65 17.55 -3.63
N GLN A 65 -1.34 17.37 -3.46
CA GLN A 65 -0.37 18.47 -3.52
C GLN A 65 -0.44 19.16 -4.88
N ASN A 66 -0.38 18.41 -5.98
CA ASN A 66 -0.43 18.96 -7.33
C ASN A 66 -1.72 19.75 -7.60
N ALA A 67 -2.88 19.28 -7.12
CA ALA A 67 -4.15 20.00 -7.24
C ALA A 67 -4.12 21.34 -6.49
N ASN A 68 -3.61 21.36 -5.26
CA ASN A 68 -3.47 22.61 -4.48
C ASN A 68 -2.48 23.60 -5.14
N PHE A 69 -1.43 23.10 -5.80
CA PHE A 69 -0.49 23.96 -6.52
C PHE A 69 -1.05 24.51 -7.84
N SER A 70 -1.93 23.76 -8.53
CA SER A 70 -2.61 24.27 -9.73
C SER A 70 -3.61 25.38 -9.40
N ASP A 71 -4.30 25.29 -8.26
CA ASP A 71 -5.29 26.30 -7.85
C ASP A 71 -4.62 27.64 -7.47
N ASN A 72 -3.45 27.61 -6.82
CA ASN A 72 -2.68 28.81 -6.49
C ASN A 72 -2.05 29.50 -7.71
N LYS A 73 -1.86 28.79 -8.83
CA LYS A 73 -1.36 29.39 -10.06
C LYS A 73 -2.44 30.18 -10.79
N HIS A 74 -3.71 29.82 -10.60
CA HIS A 74 -4.85 30.54 -11.18
C HIS A 74 -5.25 31.79 -10.36
N SER A 75 -4.95 31.83 -9.06
CA SER A 75 -5.19 33.01 -8.21
C SER A 75 -4.13 34.11 -8.38
N SER A 76 -2.94 33.77 -8.88
CA SER A 76 -1.84 34.72 -9.13
C SER A 76 -1.85 35.31 -10.56
N ILE A 77 -2.85 34.96 -11.37
CA ILE A 77 -3.10 35.50 -12.71
C ILE A 77 -4.49 36.17 -12.68
N LYS A 78 -4.63 37.20 -11.86
CA LYS A 78 -5.68 38.21 -12.00
C LYS A 78 -5.02 39.55 -11.70
N ASP A 79 -5.03 40.39 -12.73
CA ASP A 79 -4.42 41.72 -12.82
C ASP A 79 -4.78 42.66 -11.65
#